data_AF-A0A3B4BK50-F1
#
_entry.id   AF-A0A3B4BK50-F1
#
_cell.length_a   1.000
_cell.length_b   1.000
_cell.length_c   1.000
_cell.angle_alpha   90.00
_cell.angle_beta   90.00
_cell.angle_gamma   90.00
#
_symmetry.space_group_name_H-M   'P 1'
#
loop_
_entity.id
_entity.type
_entity.pdbx_description
1 polymer ?
#
loop_
_entity_poly.entity_id
_entity_poly.type
_entity_poly.pdbx_seq_one_letter_code
_entity_poly.pdbx_strand_id
1 'polypeptide(L)'
;MSLKRPDVLKARLWIEFESEKGLDYGGVVDLKPNGSDMVVTNENKKEYIDLVIQWRFVNRVQKQMNAFLEGFTELILIDLIKIFDENELELLMCGLGDVDVNDWRQHTVYKNGYCPNHPVIQWFWKVVLLMDAEKRIRLLQFVTGTSRVPMNGFAELYGSNGPQLFTIEQWGTSDKLPRAHTCFNRLDLPAYDSFEDLREKLLMAVENAQGFEGVD
;
A
#
# COMPACT_ATOMS: atom_id res chain seq x y z
N MET A 1 -8.71 14.14 24.87
CA MET A 1 -8.69 13.31 26.09
C MET A 1 -7.67 12.20 25.87
N SER A 2 -6.51 12.31 26.52
CA SER A 2 -5.42 11.33 26.43
C SER A 2 -5.79 10.08 27.22
N LEU A 3 -5.78 8.91 26.57
CA LEU A 3 -6.02 7.62 27.21
C LEU A 3 -4.81 7.26 28.10
N LYS A 4 -5.00 7.46 29.41
CA LYS A 4 -4.10 7.02 30.48
C LYS A 4 -4.45 5.59 30.90
N ARG A 5 -3.73 4.59 30.39
CA ARG A 5 -3.36 3.33 31.10
C ARG A 5 -2.73 2.32 30.11
N PRO A 6 -1.40 2.12 30.14
CA PRO A 6 -0.72 1.06 29.39
C PRO A 6 -1.20 -0.36 29.76
N ASP A 7 -1.81 -0.50 30.94
CA ASP A 7 -2.15 -1.80 31.55
C ASP A 7 -3.48 -2.41 31.02
N VAL A 8 -4.14 -1.77 30.05
CA VAL A 8 -5.47 -2.19 29.54
C VAL A 8 -5.41 -2.82 28.14
N LEU A 9 -4.24 -2.88 27.50
CA LEU A 9 -4.04 -3.89 26.46
C LEU A 9 -3.77 -5.22 27.19
N LYS A 10 -4.84 -5.95 27.56
CA LYS A 10 -4.74 -7.39 27.83
C LYS A 10 -4.45 -8.11 26.50
N ALA A 11 -3.33 -7.77 25.88
CA ALA A 11 -2.81 -8.49 24.74
C ALA A 11 -2.27 -9.81 25.29
N ARG A 12 -2.66 -10.85 24.61
CA ARG A 12 -2.65 -12.24 25.05
C ARG A 12 -2.26 -12.99 23.76
N LEU A 13 -1.44 -14.03 23.82
CA LEU A 13 -0.84 -14.67 22.62
C LEU A 13 -1.83 -15.51 21.78
N TRP A 14 -3.01 -14.97 21.55
CA TRP A 14 -4.09 -15.52 20.73
C TRP A 14 -4.94 -14.37 20.16
N ILE A 15 -5.76 -14.69 19.16
CA ILE A 15 -6.72 -13.76 18.58
C ILE A 15 -8.13 -14.31 18.78
N GLU A 16 -9.07 -13.45 19.14
CA GLU A 16 -10.50 -13.73 19.22
C GLU A 16 -11.24 -12.98 18.11
N PHE A 17 -12.11 -13.66 17.37
CA PHE A 17 -12.88 -13.07 16.29
C PHE A 17 -14.32 -12.82 16.72
N GLU A 18 -14.72 -11.54 16.81
CA GLU A 18 -16.13 -11.18 16.90
C GLU A 18 -16.74 -11.18 15.49
N SER A 19 -17.52 -12.22 15.17
CA SER A 19 -18.53 -12.20 14.09
C SER A 19 -18.06 -12.07 12.62
N GLU A 20 -16.89 -12.56 12.20
CA GLU A 20 -16.57 -12.71 10.77
C GLU A 20 -17.30 -13.94 10.16
N LYS A 21 -18.43 -13.74 9.49
CA LYS A 21 -19.10 -14.79 8.68
C LYS A 21 -18.43 -14.89 7.30
N GLY A 22 -17.84 -16.04 6.97
CA GLY A 22 -17.51 -16.38 5.58
C GLY A 22 -16.26 -17.23 5.36
N LEU A 23 -15.35 -17.31 6.34
CA LEU A 23 -14.16 -18.16 6.30
C LEU A 23 -13.93 -18.65 7.73
N ASP A 24 -14.33 -19.89 8.03
CA ASP A 24 -14.19 -20.57 9.34
C ASP A 24 -12.95 -20.10 10.12
N TYR A 25 -13.01 -19.65 11.39
CA TYR A 25 -13.91 -19.99 12.49
C TYR A 25 -14.12 -18.73 13.33
N GLY A 26 -15.37 -18.31 13.57
CA GLY A 26 -15.64 -17.50 14.76
C GLY A 26 -15.14 -18.29 15.98
N GLY A 27 -14.05 -17.85 16.59
CA GLY A 27 -13.30 -18.66 17.54
C GLY A 27 -12.02 -18.00 18.04
N VAL A 28 -11.34 -18.70 18.94
CA VAL A 28 -10.06 -18.30 19.52
C VAL A 28 -8.95 -19.12 18.87
N VAL A 29 -7.90 -18.47 18.40
CA VAL A 29 -6.72 -19.15 17.83
C VAL A 29 -5.48 -18.78 18.61
N ASP A 30 -4.87 -19.80 19.22
CA ASP A 30 -3.54 -19.70 19.81
C ASP A 30 -2.50 -19.45 18.72
N LEU A 31 -1.74 -18.36 18.86
CA LEU A 31 -0.70 -17.99 17.90
C LEU A 31 0.55 -18.87 18.02
N LYS A 32 0.73 -19.49 19.18
CA LYS A 32 1.74 -20.51 19.48
C LYS A 32 1.19 -21.48 20.54
N PRO A 33 1.81 -22.64 20.78
CA PRO A 33 1.34 -23.59 21.78
C PRO A 33 1.12 -22.93 23.14
N ASN A 34 -0.07 -23.12 23.73
CA ASN A 34 -0.52 -22.51 24.99
C ASN A 34 -0.53 -20.97 24.97
N GLY A 35 -0.75 -20.37 23.80
CA GLY A 35 -0.82 -18.92 23.63
C GLY A 35 -1.89 -18.30 24.54
N SER A 36 -3.03 -18.98 24.66
CA SER A 36 -4.17 -18.70 25.56
C SER A 36 -3.83 -18.55 27.05
N ASP A 37 -2.68 -19.05 27.49
CA ASP A 37 -2.22 -18.93 28.88
C ASP A 37 -1.09 -17.89 29.05
N MET A 38 -0.62 -17.30 27.95
CA MET A 38 0.51 -16.40 27.92
C MET A 38 0.10 -14.94 27.73
N VAL A 39 0.52 -14.09 28.66
CA VAL A 39 0.33 -12.63 28.57
C VAL A 39 1.41 -12.02 27.67
N VAL A 40 1.02 -11.07 26.84
CA VAL A 40 1.97 -10.27 26.07
C VAL A 40 2.61 -9.23 26.99
N THR A 41 3.94 -9.21 27.01
CA THR A 41 4.78 -8.33 27.82
C THR A 41 5.71 -7.52 26.91
N ASN A 42 6.44 -6.55 27.45
CA ASN A 42 7.40 -5.78 26.67
C ASN A 42 8.54 -6.64 26.11
N GLU A 43 8.84 -7.75 26.78
CA GLU A 43 9.88 -8.70 26.40
C GLU A 43 9.44 -9.59 25.21
N ASN A 44 8.16 -9.96 25.14
CA ASN A 44 7.64 -10.85 24.08
C ASN A 44 6.77 -10.15 23.01
N LYS A 45 6.54 -8.83 23.12
CA LYS A 45 5.67 -8.10 22.17
C LYS A 45 6.10 -8.21 20.71
N LYS A 46 7.41 -8.28 20.44
CA LYS A 46 7.93 -8.42 19.07
C LYS A 46 7.51 -9.77 18.48
N GLU A 47 7.69 -10.83 19.25
CA GLU A 47 7.23 -12.18 18.88
C GLU A 47 5.72 -12.18 18.64
N TYR A 48 4.95 -11.55 19.53
CA TYR A 48 3.50 -11.43 19.35
C TYR A 48 3.13 -10.75 18.02
N ILE A 49 3.79 -9.62 17.69
CA ILE A 49 3.57 -8.92 16.41
C ILE A 49 3.88 -9.83 15.22
N ASP A 50 5.05 -10.50 15.23
CA ASP A 50 5.47 -11.40 14.16
C ASP A 50 4.45 -12.54 13.97
N LEU A 51 3.97 -13.13 15.07
CA LEU A 51 2.97 -14.19 15.04
C LEU A 51 1.60 -13.71 14.55
N VAL A 52 1.17 -12.50 14.91
CA VAL A 52 -0.08 -11.91 14.40
C VAL A 52 0.02 -11.67 12.89
N ILE A 53 1.13 -11.12 12.41
CA ILE A 53 1.37 -10.90 10.97
C ILE A 53 1.33 -12.24 10.23
N GLN A 54 2.07 -13.23 10.71
CA GLN A 54 2.10 -14.58 10.15
C GLN A 54 0.71 -15.21 10.11
N TRP A 55 -0.07 -15.09 11.19
CA TRP A 55 -1.42 -15.62 11.21
C TRP A 55 -2.34 -14.89 10.21
N ARG A 56 -2.30 -13.56 10.20
CA ARG A 56 -3.21 -12.70 9.42
C ARG A 56 -3.00 -12.85 7.92
N PHE A 57 -1.76 -12.99 7.47
CA PHE A 57 -1.42 -13.01 6.05
C PHE A 57 -1.15 -14.42 5.50
N VAL A 58 -0.75 -15.37 6.34
CA VAL A 58 -0.30 -16.69 5.89
C VAL A 58 -1.21 -17.79 6.44
N ASN A 59 -1.18 -18.04 7.76
CA ASN A 59 -1.74 -19.27 8.32
C ASN A 59 -3.26 -19.40 8.07
N ARG A 60 -4.01 -18.30 8.17
CA ARG A 60 -5.48 -18.33 8.02
C ARG A 60 -5.97 -18.68 6.60
N VAL A 61 -5.12 -18.48 5.58
CA VAL A 61 -5.43 -18.76 4.17
C VAL A 61 -4.51 -19.81 3.55
N GLN A 62 -3.63 -20.45 4.34
CA GLN A 62 -2.56 -21.31 3.83
C GLN A 62 -3.08 -22.43 2.93
N LYS A 63 -4.20 -23.07 3.27
CA LYS A 63 -4.77 -24.18 2.48
C LYS A 63 -5.19 -23.70 1.10
N GLN A 64 -5.89 -22.57 1.04
CA GLN A 64 -6.37 -21.94 -0.20
C GLN A 64 -5.20 -21.44 -1.05
N MET A 65 -4.20 -20.80 -0.42
CA MET A 65 -3.00 -20.32 -1.10
C MET A 65 -2.16 -21.46 -1.65
N ASN A 66 -2.03 -22.57 -0.93
CA ASN A 66 -1.32 -23.76 -1.42
C ASN A 66 -2.03 -24.38 -2.62
N ALA A 67 -3.35 -24.56 -2.57
CA ALA A 67 -4.12 -25.09 -3.68
C ALA A 67 -4.05 -24.18 -4.92
N PHE A 68 -4.09 -22.85 -4.72
CA PHE A 68 -3.89 -21.89 -5.79
C PHE A 68 -2.48 -22.01 -6.40
N LEU A 69 -1.44 -22.08 -5.56
CA LEU A 69 -0.06 -22.18 -6.02
C LEU A 69 0.21 -23.50 -6.74
N GLU A 70 -0.37 -24.61 -6.27
CA GLU A 70 -0.30 -25.91 -6.94
C GLU A 70 -0.88 -25.81 -8.35
N GLY A 71 -2.14 -25.38 -8.51
CA GLY A 71 -2.76 -25.24 -9.82
C GLY A 71 -2.07 -24.22 -10.73
N PHE A 72 -1.55 -23.12 -10.18
CA PHE A 72 -0.79 -22.14 -10.94
C PHE A 72 0.55 -22.71 -11.45
N THR A 73 1.25 -23.48 -10.61
CA THR A 73 2.57 -24.05 -10.94
C THR A 73 2.52 -25.31 -11.80
N GLU A 74 1.34 -25.95 -11.94
CA GLU A 74 1.10 -26.96 -12.97
C GLU A 74 1.25 -26.40 -14.40
N LEU A 75 0.95 -25.11 -14.60
CA LEU A 75 1.00 -24.46 -15.91
C LEU A 75 2.28 -23.64 -16.12
N ILE A 76 2.77 -22.97 -15.08
CA ILE A 76 3.90 -22.04 -15.16
C ILE A 76 4.96 -22.42 -14.13
N LEU A 77 6.21 -22.62 -14.58
CA LEU A 77 7.32 -22.91 -13.68
C LEU A 77 7.56 -21.74 -12.72
N ILE A 78 7.57 -22.02 -11.42
CA ILE A 78 7.68 -20.99 -10.37
C ILE A 78 8.95 -20.15 -10.48
N ASP A 79 10.05 -20.73 -10.97
CA ASP A 79 11.32 -20.03 -11.11
C ASP A 79 11.29 -18.96 -12.21
N LEU A 80 10.37 -19.06 -13.18
CA LEU A 80 10.14 -18.01 -14.17
C LEU A 80 9.38 -16.81 -13.59
N ILE A 81 8.68 -17.00 -12.48
CA ILE A 81 7.87 -15.96 -11.83
C ILE A 81 8.67 -15.26 -10.74
N LYS A 82 9.55 -15.98 -10.02
CA LYS A 82 10.39 -15.43 -8.95
C LYS A 82 11.39 -14.34 -9.38
N ILE A 83 11.56 -14.11 -10.68
CA ILE A 83 12.40 -13.02 -11.21
C ILE A 83 11.73 -11.66 -11.13
N PHE A 84 10.40 -11.63 -11.00
CA PHE A 84 9.60 -10.40 -10.93
C PHE A 84 9.29 -10.04 -9.47
N ASP A 85 9.26 -8.74 -9.18
CA ASP A 85 8.67 -8.26 -7.93
C ASP A 85 7.12 -8.29 -7.99
N GLU A 86 6.46 -7.96 -6.89
CA GLU A 86 5.00 -7.97 -6.79
C GLU A 86 4.30 -7.01 -7.76
N ASN A 87 4.92 -5.87 -8.07
CA ASN A 87 4.36 -4.86 -8.97
C ASN A 87 4.52 -5.30 -10.42
N GLU A 88 5.68 -5.87 -10.76
CA GLU A 88 5.97 -6.42 -12.08
C GLU A 88 5.10 -7.64 -12.38
N LEU A 89 4.83 -8.50 -11.38
CA LEU A 89 3.90 -9.61 -11.54
C LEU A 89 2.47 -9.12 -11.75
N GLU A 90 2.02 -8.07 -11.03
CA GLU A 90 0.72 -7.44 -11.27
C GLU A 90 0.63 -6.91 -12.72
N LEU A 91 1.67 -6.21 -13.17
CA LEU A 91 1.78 -5.68 -14.53
C LEU A 91 1.73 -6.78 -15.59
N LEU A 92 2.45 -7.88 -15.39
CA LEU A 92 2.45 -9.02 -16.31
C LEU A 92 1.05 -9.64 -16.43
N MET A 93 0.33 -9.76 -15.31
CA MET A 93 -0.99 -10.37 -15.25
C MET A 93 -2.11 -9.44 -15.73
N CYS A 94 -2.01 -8.13 -15.48
CA CYS A 94 -3.05 -7.15 -15.79
C CYS A 94 -2.82 -6.42 -17.12
N GLY A 95 -1.59 -6.42 -17.62
CA GLY A 95 -1.16 -5.67 -18.79
C GLY A 95 -0.85 -4.20 -18.49
N LEU A 96 -0.09 -3.57 -19.40
CA LEU A 96 0.16 -2.13 -19.40
C LEU A 96 -1.03 -1.43 -20.07
N GLY A 97 -1.96 -0.89 -19.27
CA GLY A 97 -3.00 0.00 -19.78
C GLY A 97 -2.42 1.38 -20.12
N ASP A 98 -2.98 2.06 -21.13
CA ASP A 98 -2.61 3.46 -21.37
C ASP A 98 -3.26 4.35 -20.32
N VAL A 99 -2.45 5.09 -19.57
CA VAL A 99 -2.92 5.99 -18.50
C VAL A 99 -3.14 7.37 -19.10
N ASP A 100 -4.40 7.79 -19.20
CA ASP A 100 -4.74 9.15 -19.62
C ASP A 100 -4.33 10.16 -18.53
N VAL A 101 -3.18 10.79 -18.74
CA VAL A 101 -2.61 11.79 -17.82
C VAL A 101 -3.50 13.04 -17.72
N ASN A 102 -4.28 13.37 -18.76
CA ASN A 102 -5.19 14.51 -18.70
C ASN A 102 -6.37 14.21 -17.79
N ASP A 103 -6.96 13.01 -17.93
CA ASP A 103 -8.03 12.54 -17.05
C ASP A 103 -7.56 12.46 -15.59
N TRP A 104 -6.36 11.91 -15.37
CA TRP A 104 -5.74 11.85 -14.05
C TRP A 104 -5.59 13.23 -13.44
N ARG A 105 -5.02 14.17 -14.20
CA ARG A 105 -4.81 15.55 -13.74
C ARG A 105 -6.12 16.29 -13.45
N GLN A 106 -7.13 16.09 -14.29
CA GLN A 106 -8.45 16.70 -14.15
C GLN A 106 -9.15 16.25 -12.85
N HIS A 107 -8.98 14.99 -12.47
CA HIS A 107 -9.62 14.38 -11.30
C HIS A 107 -8.71 14.30 -10.07
N THR A 108 -7.63 15.09 -10.04
CA THR A 108 -6.73 15.17 -8.88
C THR A 108 -7.14 16.29 -7.92
N VAL A 109 -7.18 15.96 -6.63
CA VAL A 109 -7.42 16.91 -5.53
C VAL A 109 -6.09 17.38 -4.94
N TYR A 110 -5.99 18.67 -4.60
CA TYR A 110 -4.80 19.26 -3.98
C TYR A 110 -5.11 19.75 -2.57
N LYS A 111 -4.19 19.55 -1.61
CA LYS A 111 -4.37 19.90 -0.19
C LYS A 111 -3.16 20.63 0.41
N ASN A 112 -3.39 21.27 1.56
CA ASN A 112 -2.38 21.91 2.41
C ASN A 112 -1.50 22.98 1.75
N GLY A 113 -2.05 23.76 0.82
CA GLY A 113 -1.33 24.84 0.15
C GLY A 113 -1.01 24.55 -1.32
N TYR A 114 -1.13 23.29 -1.74
CA TYR A 114 -1.10 22.95 -3.15
C TYR A 114 -2.40 23.28 -3.88
N CYS A 115 -2.22 23.73 -5.12
CA CYS A 115 -3.27 24.02 -6.07
C CYS A 115 -2.72 23.78 -7.49
N PRO A 116 -3.57 23.72 -8.53
CA PRO A 116 -3.15 23.42 -9.91
C PRO A 116 -2.04 24.32 -10.47
N ASN A 117 -1.94 25.56 -9.98
CA ASN A 117 -0.96 26.56 -10.43
C ASN A 117 0.30 26.63 -9.56
N HIS A 118 0.39 25.83 -8.48
CA HIS A 118 1.58 25.81 -7.64
C HIS A 118 2.78 25.24 -8.43
N PRO A 119 3.99 25.84 -8.35
CA PRO A 119 5.15 25.40 -9.14
C PRO A 119 5.46 23.91 -9.00
N VAL A 120 5.48 23.39 -7.77
CA VAL A 120 5.68 21.97 -7.46
C VAL A 120 4.65 21.06 -8.13
N ILE A 121 3.39 21.48 -8.22
CA ILE A 121 2.33 20.71 -8.90
C ILE A 121 2.52 20.72 -10.42
N GLN A 122 2.90 21.86 -10.99
CA GLN A 122 3.23 21.95 -12.41
C GLN A 122 4.44 21.07 -12.76
N TRP A 123 5.45 21.05 -11.89
CA TRP A 123 6.62 20.18 -12.01
C TRP A 123 6.25 18.70 -11.89
N PHE A 124 5.41 18.32 -10.91
CA PHE A 124 4.90 16.96 -10.78
C PHE A 124 4.26 16.48 -12.10
N TRP A 125 3.30 17.22 -12.66
CA TRP A 125 2.67 16.82 -13.92
C TRP A 125 3.62 16.85 -15.11
N LYS A 126 4.61 17.75 -15.13
CA LYS A 126 5.68 17.74 -16.12
C LYS A 126 6.51 16.44 -16.02
N VAL A 127 6.83 15.97 -14.82
CA VAL A 127 7.51 14.68 -14.62
C VAL A 127 6.64 13.53 -15.11
N VAL A 128 5.35 13.48 -14.74
CA VAL A 128 4.42 12.42 -15.17
C VAL A 128 4.30 12.36 -16.70
N LEU A 129 4.24 13.51 -17.38
CA LEU A 129 4.21 13.56 -18.85
C LEU A 129 5.51 13.04 -19.49
N LEU A 130 6.66 13.24 -18.83
CA LEU A 130 7.97 12.75 -19.28
C LEU A 130 8.22 11.27 -18.98
N MET A 131 7.42 10.65 -18.10
CA MET A 131 7.47 9.22 -17.83
C MET A 131 6.96 8.42 -19.03
N ASP A 132 7.57 7.26 -19.26
CA ASP A 132 7.01 6.22 -20.11
C ASP A 132 5.81 5.52 -19.43
N ALA A 133 5.10 4.66 -20.16
CA ALA A 133 3.90 4.00 -19.67
C ALA A 133 4.17 3.19 -18.39
N GLU A 134 5.30 2.48 -18.34
CA GLU A 134 5.69 1.69 -17.18
C GLU A 134 5.87 2.55 -15.92
N LYS A 135 6.63 3.65 -16.01
CA LYS A 135 6.86 4.54 -14.87
C LYS A 135 5.58 5.23 -14.40
N ARG A 136 4.66 5.55 -15.32
CA ARG A 136 3.33 6.11 -14.95
C ARG A 136 2.51 5.10 -14.15
N ILE A 137 2.52 3.84 -14.56
CA ILE A 137 1.80 2.79 -13.84
C ILE A 137 2.45 2.49 -12.50
N ARG A 138 3.80 2.44 -12.43
CA ARG A 138 4.50 2.30 -11.14
C ARG A 138 4.17 3.45 -10.18
N LEU A 139 4.07 4.69 -10.67
CA LEU A 139 3.60 5.81 -9.85
C LEU A 139 2.15 5.64 -9.40
N LEU A 140 1.27 5.12 -10.28
CA LEU A 140 -0.11 4.83 -9.91
C LEU A 140 -0.18 3.75 -8.82
N GLN A 141 0.56 2.65 -8.97
CA GLN A 141 0.70 1.59 -7.97
C GLN A 141 1.23 2.15 -6.65
N PHE A 142 2.28 2.98 -6.70
CA PHE A 142 2.85 3.61 -5.51
C PHE A 142 1.79 4.35 -4.71
N VAL A 143 0.92 5.12 -5.36
CA VAL A 143 -0.07 5.96 -4.66
C VAL A 143 -1.39 5.26 -4.35
N THR A 144 -1.80 4.27 -5.16
CA THR A 144 -3.14 3.64 -5.07
C THR A 144 -3.10 2.17 -4.68
N GLY A 145 -1.93 1.53 -4.71
CA GLY A 145 -1.76 0.11 -4.45
C GLY A 145 -2.17 -0.81 -5.61
N THR A 146 -2.49 -0.26 -6.79
CA THR A 146 -2.83 -1.05 -7.98
C THR A 146 -2.42 -0.35 -9.27
N SER A 147 -2.15 -1.15 -10.30
CA SER A 147 -1.90 -0.71 -11.68
C SER A 147 -3.15 -0.30 -12.46
N ARG A 148 -4.34 -0.56 -11.92
CA ARG A 148 -5.61 -0.45 -12.65
C ARG A 148 -6.28 0.90 -12.46
N VAL A 149 -6.67 1.51 -13.57
CA VAL A 149 -7.60 2.64 -13.61
C VAL A 149 -9.04 2.10 -13.74
N PRO A 150 -10.03 2.62 -13.00
CA PRO A 150 -11.44 2.26 -13.18
C PRO A 150 -11.91 2.47 -14.62
N MET A 151 -12.92 1.71 -15.06
CA MET A 151 -13.41 1.81 -16.45
C MET A 151 -13.91 3.22 -16.83
N ASN A 152 -14.45 3.97 -15.86
CA ASN A 152 -14.90 5.34 -16.05
C ASN A 152 -13.81 6.39 -15.72
N GLY A 153 -12.55 5.98 -15.64
CA GLY A 153 -11.40 6.87 -15.42
C GLY A 153 -11.15 7.25 -13.96
N PHE A 154 -10.34 8.27 -13.76
CA PHE A 154 -9.84 8.72 -12.45
C PHE A 154 -10.93 9.36 -11.57
N ALA A 155 -12.07 9.75 -12.15
CA ALA A 155 -13.22 10.26 -11.42
C ALA A 155 -13.85 9.23 -10.47
N GLU A 156 -13.67 7.94 -10.76
CA GLU A 156 -14.25 6.82 -10.00
C GLU A 156 -13.20 6.03 -9.24
N LEU A 157 -12.09 6.65 -8.84
CA LEU A 157 -11.14 6.01 -7.95
C LEU A 157 -11.79 5.66 -6.60
N TYR A 158 -11.42 4.51 -6.06
CA TYR A 158 -11.86 4.00 -4.76
C TYR A 158 -10.67 3.88 -3.82
N GLY A 159 -10.90 4.20 -2.55
CA GLY A 159 -10.02 3.90 -1.43
C GLY A 159 -10.71 2.94 -0.46
N SER A 160 -10.10 2.70 0.69
CA SER A 160 -10.59 1.71 1.66
C SER A 160 -11.99 2.02 2.22
N ASN A 161 -12.41 3.29 2.19
CA ASN A 161 -13.69 3.76 2.74
C ASN A 161 -14.72 4.16 1.65
N GLY A 162 -14.51 3.75 0.40
CA GLY A 162 -15.39 4.09 -0.73
C GLY A 162 -14.75 5.04 -1.74
N PRO A 163 -15.55 5.81 -2.50
CA PRO A 163 -15.05 6.72 -3.52
C PRO A 163 -14.02 7.71 -2.95
N GLN A 164 -12.83 7.73 -3.52
CA GLN A 164 -11.68 8.51 -3.05
C GLN A 164 -10.77 8.86 -4.23
N LEU A 165 -10.78 10.12 -4.62
CA LEU A 165 -9.96 10.64 -5.71
C LEU A 165 -8.48 10.63 -5.36
N PHE A 166 -7.64 10.59 -6.40
CA PHE A 166 -6.21 10.82 -6.30
C PHE A 166 -5.95 12.20 -5.66
N THR A 167 -5.14 12.23 -4.61
CA THR A 167 -4.90 13.45 -3.83
C THR A 167 -3.40 13.73 -3.72
N ILE A 168 -2.96 14.96 -3.99
CA ILE A 168 -1.60 15.42 -3.68
C ILE A 168 -1.68 16.39 -2.51
N GLU A 169 -0.99 16.07 -1.42
CA GLU A 169 -0.99 16.87 -0.19
C GLU A 169 0.42 17.40 0.07
N GLN A 170 0.55 18.71 0.27
CA GLN A 170 1.83 19.29 0.68
C GLN A 170 2.21 18.79 2.06
N TRP A 171 3.40 18.19 2.18
CA TRP A 171 3.87 17.63 3.44
C TRP A 171 5.39 17.65 3.57
N GLY A 172 5.88 17.93 4.78
CA GLY A 172 7.30 17.79 5.11
C GLY A 172 8.19 18.88 4.51
N THR A 173 9.47 18.58 4.45
CA THR A 173 10.56 19.47 4.05
C THR A 173 11.24 18.92 2.79
N SER A 174 11.89 19.79 2.00
CA SER A 174 12.43 19.43 0.68
C SER A 174 13.52 18.36 0.71
N ASP A 175 14.10 18.03 1.86
CA ASP A 175 15.05 16.93 2.05
C ASP A 175 14.37 15.55 1.99
N LYS A 176 13.09 15.44 2.34
CA LYS A 176 12.37 14.15 2.44
C LYS A 176 11.97 13.58 1.08
N LEU A 177 11.79 12.26 1.02
CA LEU A 177 11.17 11.57 -0.11
C LEU A 177 9.64 11.72 -0.08
N PRO A 178 8.95 11.68 -1.24
CA PRO A 178 7.50 11.57 -1.28
C PRO A 178 7.04 10.26 -0.64
N ARG A 179 5.83 10.26 -0.07
CA ARG A 179 5.25 9.07 0.56
C ARG A 179 3.83 8.87 0.08
N ALA A 180 3.38 7.64 0.05
CA ALA A 180 2.03 7.29 -0.37
C ALA A 180 1.20 6.72 0.77
N HIS A 181 -0.10 6.99 0.72
CA HIS A 181 -1.11 6.36 1.56
C HIS A 181 -2.14 5.71 0.64
N THR A 182 -1.90 4.45 0.28
CA THR A 182 -2.69 3.72 -0.73
C THR A 182 -4.17 3.64 -0.38
N CYS A 183 -4.50 3.46 0.91
CA CYS A 183 -5.89 3.46 1.40
C CYS A 183 -6.68 4.73 1.06
N PHE A 184 -5.98 5.86 0.83
CA PHE A 184 -6.58 7.18 0.56
C PHE A 184 -6.23 7.73 -0.82
N ASN A 185 -5.57 6.94 -1.69
CA ASN A 185 -5.05 7.40 -2.98
C ASN A 185 -4.27 8.72 -2.85
N ARG A 186 -3.47 8.86 -1.78
CA ARG A 186 -2.83 10.13 -1.43
C ARG A 186 -1.30 10.06 -1.56
N LEU A 187 -0.75 11.02 -2.27
CA LEU A 187 0.67 11.33 -2.34
C LEU A 187 0.99 12.52 -1.42
N ASP A 188 1.74 12.27 -0.36
CA ASP A 188 2.41 13.30 0.43
C ASP A 188 3.64 13.77 -0.35
N LEU A 189 3.58 14.98 -0.91
CA LEU A 189 4.62 15.53 -1.75
C LEU A 189 5.29 16.73 -1.05
N PRO A 190 6.61 16.66 -0.77
CA PRO A 190 7.34 17.81 -0.26
C PRO A 190 7.43 18.97 -1.23
N ALA A 191 7.50 20.18 -0.69
CA ALA A 191 7.70 21.39 -1.48
C ALA A 191 9.18 21.51 -1.89
N TYR A 192 9.55 20.78 -2.95
CA TYR A 192 10.89 20.82 -3.52
C TYR A 192 11.24 22.19 -4.10
N ASP A 193 12.54 22.50 -4.08
CA ASP A 193 13.09 23.80 -4.48
C ASP A 193 13.37 23.88 -5.99
N SER A 194 13.45 22.73 -6.68
CA SER A 194 13.67 22.63 -8.12
C SER A 194 12.88 21.49 -8.78
N PHE A 195 12.77 21.56 -10.12
CA PHE A 195 12.15 20.50 -10.92
C PHE A 195 12.99 19.21 -10.86
N GLU A 196 14.31 19.36 -10.88
CA GLU A 196 15.28 18.28 -10.85
C GLU A 196 15.18 17.50 -9.53
N ASP A 197 15.12 18.19 -8.39
CA ASP A 197 14.96 17.56 -7.07
C ASP A 197 13.66 16.77 -6.97
N LEU A 198 12.55 17.35 -7.46
CA LEU A 198 11.26 16.66 -7.49
C LEU A 198 11.35 15.40 -8.33
N ARG A 199 11.90 15.50 -9.55
CA ARG A 199 11.99 14.38 -10.48
C ARG A 199 12.81 13.25 -9.90
N GLU A 200 13.99 13.56 -9.36
CA GLU A 200 14.88 12.55 -8.78
C GLU A 200 14.22 11.84 -7.60
N LYS A 201 13.68 12.59 -6.63
CA LYS A 201 13.09 12.01 -5.42
C LYS A 201 11.78 11.28 -5.68
N LEU A 202 10.97 11.73 -6.64
CA LEU A 202 9.77 11.02 -7.04
C LEU A 202 10.10 9.68 -7.69
N LEU A 203 11.05 9.65 -8.63
CA LEU A 203 11.49 8.41 -9.26
C LEU A 203 12.12 7.47 -8.24
N MET A 204 12.98 8.00 -7.37
CA MET A 204 13.60 7.22 -6.29
C MET A 204 12.55 6.59 -5.36
N ALA A 205 11.52 7.35 -4.95
CA ALA A 205 10.47 6.80 -4.09
C ALA A 205 9.64 5.73 -4.80
N VAL A 206 9.29 5.93 -6.08
CA VAL A 206 8.50 4.97 -6.86
C VAL A 206 9.28 3.69 -7.15
N GLU A 207 10.57 3.78 -7.46
CA GLU A 207 11.42 2.62 -7.78
C GLU A 207 11.87 1.84 -6.54
N ASN A 208 12.00 2.50 -5.39
CA ASN A 208 12.48 1.88 -4.16
C ASN A 208 11.38 1.65 -3.11
N ALA A 209 10.10 1.76 -3.47
CA ALA A 209 8.98 1.41 -2.60
C ALA A 209 8.85 -0.11 -2.45
N GLN A 210 9.91 -0.78 -2.00
CA GLN A 210 9.85 -2.16 -1.51
C GLN A 210 9.67 -2.10 0.00
N GLY A 211 8.46 -2.46 0.46
CA GLY A 211 8.17 -2.65 1.88
C GLY A 211 7.36 -1.54 2.53
N PHE A 212 6.27 -1.95 3.18
CA PHE A 212 5.53 -1.12 4.13
C PHE A 212 6.40 -0.89 5.37
N GLU A 213 7.25 0.13 5.38
CA GLU A 213 7.65 0.74 6.64
C GLU A 213 6.45 1.55 7.15
N GLY A 214 5.69 0.93 8.06
CA GLY A 214 4.65 1.63 8.80
C GLY A 214 5.27 2.88 9.44
N VAL A 215 4.81 4.04 9.02
CA VAL A 215 5.25 5.31 9.59
C VAL A 215 4.37 5.60 10.79
N ASP A 216 4.88 5.25 11.97
CA ASP A 216 4.61 5.96 13.22
C ASP A 216 5.94 6.51 13.77
#